data_AF-A0A9C9QV06-F1
#
_entry.id   AF-A0A9C9QV06-F1
#
_cell.length_a   1.000
_cell.length_b   1.000
_cell.length_c   1.000
_cell.angle_alpha   90.00
_cell.angle_beta   90.00
_cell.angle_gamma   90.00
#
_symmetry.space_group_name_H-M   'P 1'
#
loop_
_entity.id
_entity.type
_entity.pdbx_description
1 polymer ?
#
loop_
_entity_poly.entity_id
_entity_poly.type
_entity_poly.pdbx_seq_one_letter_code
_entity_poly.pdbx_strand_id
1 'polypeptide(L)'
;MEKRGLLSPVKTSAGQRRFSQKDLDKCLRRGRRPEIPPVTESPVLYEAISKVEPYFQQGSISIYNADFLRIGNIEEGTIDLIVTSPPYNVGIKYSSHDDKMSYEDYLHFTREWLNKCYRLAKEDGRFCLNIPLDKNKGGQQSVCADITTIAKEVGWKYHATIVWNEQNISRRTAWGSWLSASAPYVIAPVEVIVVLYKNRWKKLGNNGKSDITKDEFMEWTNGVWNFMGESKRRIGHPAPFPVE
;
A
#
# COMPACT_ATOMS: atom_id res chain seq x y z
N MET A 1 27.35 12.11 -7.68
CA MET A 1 27.07 12.02 -9.13
C MET A 1 28.35 11.85 -9.94
N GLU A 2 29.41 12.63 -9.70
CA GLU A 2 30.73 12.43 -10.35
C GLU A 2 31.33 11.04 -10.13
N LYS A 3 31.36 10.54 -8.88
CA LYS A 3 31.86 9.19 -8.55
C LYS A 3 31.06 8.04 -9.22
N ARG A 4 29.84 8.33 -9.69
CA ARG A 4 28.99 7.39 -10.44
C ARG A 4 29.02 7.66 -11.96
N GLY A 5 29.89 8.55 -12.44
CA GLY A 5 30.02 8.92 -13.86
C GLY A 5 28.86 9.74 -14.43
N LEU A 6 27.96 10.25 -13.58
CA LEU A 6 26.72 10.92 -14.03
C LEU A 6 26.92 12.41 -14.37
N LEU A 7 27.98 13.03 -13.85
CA LEU A 7 28.37 14.41 -14.13
C LEU A 7 29.90 14.47 -14.25
N SER A 8 30.41 15.23 -15.21
CA SER A 8 31.84 15.45 -15.40
C SER A 8 32.13 16.95 -15.30
N PRO A 9 32.96 17.40 -14.35
CA PRO A 9 33.26 18.82 -14.20
C PRO A 9 34.27 19.28 -15.26
N VAL A 10 34.11 20.51 -15.73
CA VAL A 10 35.11 21.21 -16.55
C VAL A 10 35.96 22.09 -15.63
N LYS A 11 37.28 22.08 -15.83
CA LYS A 11 38.18 22.99 -15.11
C LYS A 11 38.22 24.33 -15.83
N THR A 12 38.03 25.42 -15.09
CA THR A 12 38.28 26.77 -15.60
C THR A 12 39.78 27.03 -15.69
N SER A 13 40.16 28.06 -16.44
CA SER A 13 41.55 28.54 -16.53
C SER A 13 42.15 28.91 -15.16
N ALA A 14 41.32 29.25 -14.18
CA ALA A 14 41.70 29.52 -12.79
C ALA A 14 41.74 28.25 -11.89
N GLY A 15 41.64 27.05 -12.47
CA GLY A 15 41.71 25.77 -11.75
C GLY A 15 40.45 25.38 -10.97
N GLN A 16 39.39 26.20 -11.00
CA GLN A 16 38.12 25.89 -10.35
C GLN A 16 37.32 24.87 -11.16
N ARG A 17 36.66 23.92 -10.48
CA ARG A 17 35.81 22.91 -11.11
C ARG A 17 34.38 23.46 -11.21
N ARG A 18 33.79 23.46 -12.41
CA ARG A 18 32.39 23.87 -12.64
C ARG A 18 31.67 22.82 -13.48
N PHE A 19 30.38 22.63 -13.21
CA PHE A 19 29.50 21.84 -14.07
C PHE A 19 28.84 22.76 -15.09
N SER A 20 28.69 22.29 -16.32
CA SER A 20 27.93 23.07 -17.30
C SER A 20 26.43 23.01 -16.97
N GLN A 21 25.72 24.11 -17.24
CA GLN A 21 24.26 24.14 -17.10
C GLN A 21 23.61 23.02 -17.91
N LYS A 22 24.16 22.72 -19.09
CA LYS A 22 23.70 21.64 -19.98
C LYS A 22 23.80 20.25 -19.35
N ASP A 23 24.87 19.97 -18.60
CA ASP A 23 25.05 18.68 -17.92
C ASP A 23 24.14 18.54 -16.70
N LEU A 24 23.94 19.62 -15.95
CA LEU A 24 22.97 19.67 -14.87
C LEU A 24 21.56 19.44 -15.41
N ASP A 25 21.16 20.13 -16.48
CA ASP A 25 19.85 19.98 -17.10
C ASP A 25 19.63 18.57 -17.70
N LYS A 26 20.69 17.94 -18.21
CA LYS A 26 20.65 16.55 -18.72
C LYS A 26 20.49 15.56 -17.57
N CYS A 27 21.19 15.77 -16.46
CA CYS A 27 21.06 14.94 -15.27
C CYS A 27 19.67 15.10 -14.63
N LEU A 28 19.16 16.32 -14.56
CA LEU A 28 17.80 16.62 -14.09
C LEU A 28 16.74 16.00 -15.01
N ARG A 29 16.92 16.01 -16.33
CA ARG A 29 16.03 15.32 -17.29
C ARG A 29 16.06 13.81 -17.13
N ARG A 30 17.24 13.21 -16.90
CA ARG A 30 17.37 11.76 -16.61
C ARG A 30 16.80 11.38 -15.23
N GLY A 31 16.76 12.32 -14.29
CA GLY A 31 16.15 12.16 -12.98
C GLY A 31 14.64 12.44 -12.95
N ARG A 32 14.05 12.97 -14.03
CA ARG A 32 12.59 13.01 -14.16
C ARG A 32 12.11 11.58 -14.31
N ARG A 33 11.27 11.13 -13.37
CA ARG A 33 10.45 9.94 -13.59
C ARG A 33 9.72 10.13 -14.93
N PRO A 34 9.60 9.10 -15.77
CA PRO A 34 8.77 9.19 -16.97
C PRO A 34 7.41 9.76 -16.57
N GLU A 35 6.90 10.72 -17.34
CA GLU A 35 5.54 11.22 -17.15
C GLU A 35 4.62 10.00 -17.24
N ILE A 36 4.02 9.65 -16.11
CA ILE A 36 3.06 8.55 -16.03
C ILE A 36 1.81 9.07 -16.73
N PRO A 37 1.38 8.46 -17.85
CA PRO A 37 0.18 8.90 -18.53
C PRO A 37 -1.01 8.88 -17.55
N PRO A 38 -1.94 9.85 -17.65
CA PRO A 38 -3.12 9.85 -16.81
C PRO A 38 -3.86 8.51 -16.93
N VAL A 39 -4.33 8.04 -15.77
CA VAL A 39 -4.93 6.71 -15.50
C VAL A 39 -6.00 6.29 -16.51
N THR A 40 -6.64 7.25 -17.17
CA THR A 40 -7.63 7.04 -18.22
C THR A 40 -7.12 6.27 -19.43
N GLU A 41 -5.80 6.13 -19.62
CA GLU A 41 -5.22 5.50 -20.82
C GLU A 41 -4.57 4.12 -20.58
N SER A 42 -4.48 3.62 -19.33
CA SER A 42 -3.90 2.29 -19.10
C SER A 42 -4.93 1.19 -19.42
N PRO A 43 -4.69 0.33 -20.42
CA PRO A 43 -5.61 -0.73 -20.77
C PRO A 43 -5.72 -1.73 -19.62
N VAL A 44 -6.95 -2.23 -19.39
CA VAL A 44 -7.20 -3.29 -18.42
C VAL A 44 -6.47 -4.55 -18.90
N LEU A 45 -5.47 -5.01 -18.16
CA LEU A 45 -4.65 -6.17 -18.55
C LEU A 45 -5.38 -7.51 -18.40
N TYR A 46 -6.59 -7.51 -17.84
CA TYR A 46 -7.42 -8.69 -17.60
C TYR A 46 -8.78 -8.53 -18.27
N GLU A 47 -9.23 -9.57 -18.98
CA GLU A 47 -10.62 -9.69 -19.41
C GLU A 47 -11.50 -9.80 -18.15
N ALA A 48 -12.45 -8.87 -17.99
CA ALA A 48 -13.47 -8.99 -16.97
C ALA A 48 -14.29 -10.25 -17.24
N ILE A 49 -14.40 -11.14 -16.26
CA ILE A 49 -15.29 -12.31 -16.37
C ILE A 49 -16.72 -11.81 -16.19
N SER A 50 -17.67 -12.54 -16.79
CA SER A 50 -19.11 -12.42 -16.52
C SER A 50 -19.41 -12.35 -15.02
N LYS A 51 -20.49 -11.63 -14.67
CA LYS A 51 -20.98 -11.53 -13.29
C LYS A 51 -21.07 -12.93 -12.67
N VAL A 52 -20.54 -13.07 -11.46
CA VAL A 52 -20.54 -14.32 -10.69
C VAL A 52 -21.68 -14.24 -9.67
N GLU A 53 -22.37 -15.35 -9.42
CA GLU A 53 -23.33 -15.42 -8.31
C GLU A 53 -22.62 -15.25 -6.95
N PRO A 54 -23.27 -14.61 -5.95
CA PRO A 54 -22.73 -14.55 -4.60
C PRO A 54 -22.53 -15.95 -4.02
N TYR A 55 -21.38 -16.17 -3.38
CA TYR A 55 -21.14 -17.37 -2.57
C TYR A 55 -22.01 -17.37 -1.31
N PHE A 56 -22.27 -16.19 -0.76
CA PHE A 56 -23.17 -15.99 0.38
C PHE A 56 -23.90 -14.66 0.24
N GLN A 57 -25.17 -14.63 0.60
CA GLN A 57 -25.98 -13.42 0.59
C GLN A 57 -26.95 -13.41 1.78
N GLN A 58 -26.97 -12.31 2.53
CA GLN A 58 -27.92 -12.07 3.61
C GLN A 58 -28.23 -10.58 3.72
N GLY A 59 -29.48 -10.20 3.45
CA GLY A 59 -29.88 -8.80 3.42
C GLY A 59 -29.04 -7.99 2.41
N SER A 60 -28.39 -6.92 2.89
CA SER A 60 -27.48 -6.08 2.09
C SER A 60 -26.04 -6.61 2.01
N ILE A 61 -25.74 -7.75 2.64
CA ILE A 61 -24.40 -8.35 2.66
C ILE A 61 -24.30 -9.39 1.56
N SER A 62 -23.24 -9.30 0.75
CA SER A 62 -22.90 -10.27 -0.29
C SER A 62 -21.41 -10.60 -0.21
N ILE A 63 -21.09 -11.89 -0.32
CA ILE A 63 -19.72 -12.39 -0.38
C ILE A 63 -19.55 -13.10 -1.71
N TYR A 64 -18.51 -12.76 -2.45
CA TYR A 64 -18.16 -13.38 -3.72
C TYR A 64 -16.86 -14.16 -3.56
N ASN A 65 -16.87 -15.44 -3.94
CA ASN A 65 -15.64 -16.21 -4.09
C ASN A 65 -15.14 -16.06 -5.53
N ALA A 66 -14.32 -15.05 -5.76
CA ALA A 66 -13.85 -14.71 -7.11
C ALA A 66 -12.47 -14.04 -7.07
N ASP A 67 -11.78 -14.06 -8.21
CA ASP A 67 -10.59 -13.23 -8.42
C ASP A 67 -11.01 -11.75 -8.45
N PHE A 68 -10.51 -10.97 -7.48
CA PHE A 68 -10.81 -9.54 -7.37
C PHE A 68 -10.45 -8.78 -8.64
N LEU A 69 -9.39 -9.13 -9.37
CA LEU A 69 -9.05 -8.47 -10.62
C LEU A 69 -10.11 -8.73 -11.69
N ARG A 70 -10.72 -9.92 -11.71
CA ARG A 70 -11.60 -10.35 -12.80
C ARG A 70 -13.09 -10.15 -12.55
N ILE A 71 -13.54 -10.02 -11.30
CA ILE A 71 -14.96 -9.90 -10.96
C ILE A 71 -15.62 -8.65 -11.59
N GLY A 72 -16.75 -8.84 -12.28
CA GLY A 72 -17.54 -7.79 -12.95
C GLY A 72 -18.82 -7.38 -12.21
N ASN A 73 -19.02 -7.82 -10.97
CA ASN A 73 -20.24 -7.56 -10.19
C ASN A 73 -20.35 -6.14 -9.61
N ILE A 74 -19.25 -5.40 -9.55
CA ILE A 74 -19.19 -4.08 -8.91
C ILE A 74 -19.06 -3.02 -10.01
N GLU A 75 -20.01 -2.11 -10.06
CA GLU A 75 -20.00 -0.98 -10.98
C GLU A 75 -18.93 0.04 -10.57
N GLU A 76 -18.30 0.68 -11.57
CA GLU A 76 -17.31 1.73 -11.30
C GLU A 76 -17.95 2.95 -10.63
N GLY A 77 -17.20 3.64 -9.77
CA GLY A 77 -17.68 4.85 -9.11
C GLY A 77 -18.79 4.64 -8.07
N THR A 78 -18.97 3.43 -7.54
CA THR A 78 -20.07 3.10 -6.61
C THR A 78 -19.64 2.88 -5.16
N ILE A 79 -18.36 2.60 -4.90
CA ILE A 79 -17.88 2.24 -3.56
C ILE A 79 -17.52 3.47 -2.71
N ASP A 80 -18.11 3.58 -1.53
CA ASP A 80 -17.83 4.66 -0.56
C ASP A 80 -16.55 4.44 0.26
N LEU A 81 -16.31 3.20 0.69
CA LEU A 81 -15.19 2.82 1.52
C LEU A 81 -14.65 1.47 1.08
N ILE A 82 -13.35 1.39 0.89
CA ILE A 82 -12.61 0.15 0.70
C ILE A 82 -11.78 -0.08 1.95
N VAL A 83 -11.83 -1.28 2.52
CA VAL A 83 -10.94 -1.72 3.59
C VAL A 83 -10.33 -3.04 3.15
N THR A 84 -9.00 -3.13 3.15
CA THR A 84 -8.35 -4.38 2.76
C THR A 84 -6.97 -4.55 3.40
N SER A 85 -6.56 -5.80 3.44
CA SER A 85 -5.22 -6.26 3.77
C SER A 85 -4.78 -7.24 2.67
N PRO A 86 -4.15 -6.76 1.59
CA PRO A 86 -3.86 -7.58 0.42
C PRO A 86 -2.78 -8.64 0.73
N PRO A 87 -2.65 -9.69 -0.09
CA PRO A 87 -1.61 -10.71 0.12
C PRO A 87 -0.21 -10.10 -0.05
N TYR A 88 0.65 -10.16 0.99
CA TYR A 88 1.93 -9.43 1.03
C TYR A 88 3.14 -10.11 0.35
N ASN A 89 2.92 -11.19 -0.41
CA ASN A 89 3.99 -12.02 -0.96
C ASN A 89 5.08 -12.36 0.10
N VAL A 90 4.63 -12.89 1.24
CA VAL A 90 5.46 -13.27 2.41
C VAL A 90 5.62 -14.79 2.55
N GLY A 91 5.19 -15.55 1.54
CA GLY A 91 5.25 -17.02 1.53
C GLY A 91 4.38 -17.68 2.60
N ILE A 92 3.17 -17.16 2.79
CA ILE A 92 2.11 -17.86 3.50
C ILE A 92 1.43 -18.72 2.44
N LYS A 93 1.47 -20.05 2.61
CA LYS A 93 0.75 -20.99 1.74
C LYS A 93 -0.75 -20.73 1.84
N TYR A 94 -1.26 -19.81 1.03
CA TYR A 94 -2.66 -19.84 0.62
C TYR A 94 -2.80 -21.03 -0.33
N SER A 95 -3.86 -21.81 -0.22
CA SER A 95 -4.08 -23.06 -0.96
C SER A 95 -4.14 -22.91 -2.49
N SER A 96 -3.90 -21.71 -3.03
CA SER A 96 -4.01 -21.38 -4.46
C SER A 96 -3.00 -20.35 -4.99
N HIS A 97 -1.90 -20.03 -4.29
CA HIS A 97 -0.91 -19.06 -4.80
C HIS A 97 0.52 -19.59 -4.78
N ASP A 98 1.24 -19.44 -5.90
CA ASP A 98 2.65 -19.84 -6.04
C ASP A 98 3.55 -18.77 -5.39
N ASP A 99 4.15 -19.13 -4.26
CA ASP A 99 4.97 -18.28 -3.37
C ASP A 99 6.37 -17.90 -3.95
N LYS A 100 6.52 -17.92 -5.28
CA LYS A 100 7.77 -17.59 -6.00
C LYS A 100 7.75 -16.25 -6.73
N MET A 101 6.72 -15.44 -6.53
CA MET A 101 6.61 -14.14 -7.18
C MET A 101 7.78 -13.23 -6.76
N SER A 102 8.45 -12.60 -7.73
CA SER A 102 9.51 -11.63 -7.42
C SER A 102 8.93 -10.38 -6.72
N TYR A 103 9.77 -9.56 -6.09
CA TYR A 103 9.26 -8.32 -5.49
C TYR A 103 8.73 -7.36 -6.57
N GLU A 104 9.35 -7.35 -7.75
CA GLU A 104 8.90 -6.54 -8.88
C GLU A 104 7.52 -6.98 -9.38
N ASP A 105 7.32 -8.29 -9.56
CA ASP A 105 6.01 -8.85 -9.93
C ASP A 105 4.95 -8.54 -8.88
N TYR A 106 5.32 -8.56 -7.59
CA TYR A 106 4.43 -8.17 -6.49
C TYR A 106 4.02 -6.70 -6.59
N LEU A 107 4.95 -5.79 -6.90
CA LEU A 107 4.64 -4.38 -7.10
C LEU A 107 3.77 -4.16 -8.34
N HIS A 108 3.98 -4.93 -9.41
CA HIS A 108 3.14 -4.90 -10.60
C HIS A 108 1.71 -5.37 -10.28
N PHE A 109 1.56 -6.54 -9.64
CA PHE A 109 0.28 -7.05 -9.15
C PHE A 109 -0.39 -6.03 -8.21
N THR A 110 0.38 -5.36 -7.37
CA THR A 110 -0.10 -4.29 -6.48
C THR A 110 -0.71 -3.13 -7.24
N ARG A 111 -0.06 -2.68 -8.30
CA ARG A 111 -0.59 -1.62 -9.17
C ARG A 111 -1.93 -2.01 -9.80
N GLU A 112 -2.07 -3.25 -10.26
CA GLU A 112 -3.28 -3.72 -10.93
C GLU A 112 -4.52 -3.66 -10.02
N TRP A 113 -4.43 -4.20 -8.81
CA TRP A 113 -5.58 -4.18 -7.90
C TRP A 113 -5.81 -2.80 -7.30
N LEU A 114 -4.76 -1.99 -7.08
CA LEU A 114 -4.90 -0.59 -6.67
C LEU A 114 -5.67 0.24 -7.70
N ASN A 115 -5.38 0.01 -8.98
CA ASN A 115 -6.07 0.66 -10.10
C ASN A 115 -7.55 0.24 -10.15
N LYS A 116 -7.85 -1.05 -9.97
CA LYS A 116 -9.23 -1.51 -9.90
C LYS A 116 -9.99 -0.86 -8.74
N CYS A 117 -9.41 -0.85 -7.54
CA CYS A 117 -9.99 -0.16 -6.38
C CYS A 117 -10.28 1.33 -6.70
N TYR A 118 -9.36 2.01 -7.37
CA TYR A 118 -9.51 3.42 -7.74
C TYR A 118 -10.71 3.65 -8.68
N ARG A 119 -10.90 2.78 -9.68
CA ARG A 119 -12.06 2.85 -10.59
C ARG A 119 -13.38 2.58 -9.87
N LEU A 120 -13.42 1.56 -9.01
CA LEU A 120 -14.62 1.20 -8.24
C LEU A 120 -15.05 2.27 -7.22
N ALA A 121 -14.10 3.04 -6.68
CA ALA A 121 -14.38 4.06 -5.68
C ALA A 121 -15.13 5.28 -6.26
N LYS A 122 -16.09 5.80 -5.49
CA LYS A 122 -16.72 7.11 -5.71
C LYS A 122 -15.68 8.24 -5.68
N GLU A 123 -16.06 9.39 -6.22
CA GLU A 123 -15.24 10.62 -6.22
C GLU A 123 -14.82 11.07 -4.81
N ASP A 124 -15.68 10.83 -3.83
CA ASP A 124 -15.45 11.08 -2.40
C ASP A 124 -15.20 9.78 -1.61
N GLY A 125 -14.82 8.71 -2.32
CA GLY A 125 -14.51 7.41 -1.77
C GLY A 125 -13.18 7.39 -1.03
N ARG A 126 -13.12 6.59 0.04
CA ARG A 126 -11.94 6.41 0.89
C ARG A 126 -11.43 4.98 0.80
N PHE A 127 -10.16 4.82 1.08
CA PHE A 127 -9.50 3.52 1.07
C PHE A 127 -8.55 3.39 2.26
N CYS A 128 -8.86 2.44 3.15
CA CYS A 128 -8.02 2.03 4.26
C CYS A 128 -7.25 0.77 3.88
N LEU A 129 -5.94 0.92 3.74
CA LEU A 129 -5.05 -0.14 3.27
C LEU A 129 -4.12 -0.59 4.40
N ASN A 130 -4.45 -1.72 5.02
CA ASN A 130 -3.61 -2.34 6.03
C ASN A 130 -2.47 -3.13 5.35
N ILE A 131 -1.23 -2.77 5.63
CA ILE A 131 -0.02 -3.34 5.03
C ILE A 131 1.11 -3.40 6.07
N PRO A 132 2.11 -4.29 5.92
CA PRO A 132 3.28 -4.26 6.77
C PRO A 132 4.08 -2.98 6.52
N LEU A 133 4.72 -2.46 7.58
CA LEU A 133 5.66 -1.35 7.45
C LEU A 133 6.82 -1.74 6.53
N ASP A 134 7.53 -2.80 6.90
CA ASP A 134 8.68 -3.36 6.20
C ASP A 134 8.59 -4.89 6.11
N LYS A 135 9.31 -5.48 5.16
CA LYS A 135 9.55 -6.95 5.14
C LYS A 135 11.02 -7.25 4.95
N ASN A 136 11.45 -8.38 5.52
CA ASN A 136 12.84 -8.84 5.49
C ASN A 136 13.04 -10.13 4.68
N LYS A 137 11.97 -10.88 4.40
CA LYS A 137 12.03 -12.15 3.66
C LYS A 137 12.38 -11.87 2.20
N GLY A 138 13.48 -12.44 1.72
CA GLY A 138 14.01 -12.18 0.38
C GLY A 138 14.76 -10.86 0.23
N GLY A 139 15.10 -10.21 1.35
CA GLY A 139 15.74 -8.88 1.39
C GLY A 139 14.89 -7.87 2.15
N GLN A 140 15.54 -6.80 2.62
CA GLN A 140 14.84 -5.67 3.25
C GLN A 140 14.11 -4.87 2.17
N GLN A 141 12.80 -4.67 2.34
CA GLN A 141 11.97 -3.88 1.45
C GLN A 141 11.03 -2.97 2.25
N SER A 142 10.93 -1.72 1.81
CA SER A 142 10.06 -0.69 2.38
C SER A 142 8.64 -0.79 1.84
N VAL A 143 7.95 -1.87 2.19
CA VAL A 143 6.65 -2.25 1.60
C VAL A 143 5.62 -1.12 1.71
N CYS A 144 5.49 -0.49 2.88
CA CYS A 144 4.56 0.62 3.05
C CYS A 144 4.88 1.79 2.10
N ALA A 145 6.14 2.16 1.98
CA ALA A 145 6.57 3.27 1.14
C ALA A 145 6.32 2.97 -0.35
N ASP A 146 6.62 1.76 -0.80
CA ASP A 146 6.48 1.35 -2.20
C ASP A 146 5.00 1.28 -2.60
N ILE A 147 4.15 0.66 -1.78
CA ILE A 147 2.71 0.55 -2.05
C ILE A 147 2.05 1.93 -2.01
N THR A 148 2.41 2.79 -1.04
CA THR A 148 1.91 4.17 -0.98
C THR A 148 2.32 4.96 -2.21
N THR A 149 3.54 4.75 -2.71
CA THR A 149 4.02 5.39 -3.94
C THR A 149 3.19 4.92 -5.14
N ILE A 150 2.98 3.63 -5.30
CA ILE A 150 2.16 3.07 -6.38
C ILE A 150 0.73 3.59 -6.30
N ALA A 151 0.13 3.63 -5.11
CA ALA A 151 -1.23 4.14 -4.94
C ALA A 151 -1.36 5.59 -5.40
N LYS A 152 -0.37 6.44 -5.05
CA LYS A 152 -0.32 7.83 -5.52
C LYS A 152 -0.14 7.95 -7.03
N GLU A 153 0.67 7.08 -7.61
CA GLU A 153 0.85 7.01 -9.08
C GLU A 153 -0.41 6.52 -9.80
N VAL A 154 -1.21 5.65 -9.17
CA VAL A 154 -2.55 5.24 -9.63
C VAL A 154 -3.58 6.38 -9.50
N GLY A 155 -3.28 7.46 -8.77
CA GLY A 155 -4.15 8.62 -8.63
C GLY A 155 -4.79 8.78 -7.26
N TRP A 156 -4.60 7.82 -6.34
CA TRP A 156 -5.04 8.00 -4.95
C TRP A 156 -4.33 9.17 -4.28
N LYS A 157 -5.05 9.91 -3.47
CA LYS A 157 -4.50 10.98 -2.62
C LYS A 157 -4.28 10.45 -1.22
N TYR A 158 -3.14 10.79 -0.64
CA TYR A 158 -2.77 10.42 0.71
C TYR A 158 -3.45 11.32 1.75
N HIS A 159 -4.02 10.72 2.80
CA HIS A 159 -4.57 11.46 3.95
C HIS A 159 -3.71 11.29 5.19
N ALA A 160 -3.54 10.04 5.66
CA ALA A 160 -2.84 9.73 6.89
C ALA A 160 -2.29 8.30 6.87
N THR A 161 -1.39 8.01 7.81
CA THR A 161 -0.95 6.65 8.12
C THR A 161 -1.24 6.41 9.59
N ILE A 162 -2.05 5.41 9.88
CA ILE A 162 -2.26 4.91 11.24
C ILE A 162 -1.20 3.84 11.49
N VAL A 163 -0.50 3.93 12.60
CA VAL A 163 0.46 2.91 13.05
C VAL A 163 -0.25 2.01 14.04
N TRP A 164 -0.46 0.75 13.64
CA TRP A 164 -1.01 -0.26 14.50
C TRP A 164 0.10 -1.04 15.19
N ASN A 165 0.25 -0.82 16.49
CA ASN A 165 1.18 -1.55 17.33
C ASN A 165 0.51 -2.83 17.83
N GLU A 166 0.80 -3.96 17.17
CA GLU A 166 0.28 -5.29 17.50
C GLU A 166 0.78 -5.84 18.85
N GLN A 167 1.67 -5.10 19.53
CA GLN A 167 2.30 -5.45 20.82
C GLN A 167 3.02 -6.81 20.84
N ASN A 168 3.32 -7.38 19.68
CA ASN A 168 3.93 -8.71 19.59
C ASN A 168 5.44 -8.67 19.95
N ILE A 169 5.75 -9.07 21.19
CA ILE A 169 7.10 -9.02 21.78
C ILE A 169 8.10 -9.91 21.01
N SER A 170 7.66 -11.04 20.43
CA SER A 170 8.57 -11.98 19.77
C SER A 170 9.23 -11.41 18.51
N ARG A 171 8.63 -10.38 17.89
CA ARG A 171 9.20 -9.70 16.71
C ARG A 171 10.27 -8.67 17.07
N ARG A 172 10.47 -8.33 18.34
CA ARG A 172 11.39 -7.26 18.78
C ARG A 172 12.86 -7.68 18.85
N THR A 173 13.18 -8.96 18.65
CA THR A 173 14.54 -9.48 18.83
C THR A 173 15.00 -10.22 17.57
N ALA A 174 16.09 -9.75 16.95
CA ALA A 174 16.82 -10.50 15.95
C ALA A 174 18.02 -11.18 16.60
N TRP A 175 18.02 -12.50 16.61
CA TRP A 175 19.04 -13.31 17.29
C TRP A 175 20.41 -13.30 16.62
N GLY A 176 20.53 -12.81 15.37
CA GLY A 176 21.77 -12.84 14.59
C GLY A 176 22.78 -11.73 14.94
N SER A 177 22.31 -10.55 15.34
CA SER A 177 23.14 -9.41 15.75
C SER A 177 22.90 -9.02 17.21
N TRP A 178 22.36 -9.95 17.99
CA TRP A 178 21.92 -9.70 19.34
C TRP A 178 23.08 -9.16 20.19
N LEU A 179 22.90 -7.94 20.72
CA LEU A 179 23.91 -7.20 21.49
C LEU A 179 25.21 -6.87 20.74
N SER A 180 25.22 -6.92 19.40
CA SER A 180 26.36 -6.45 18.61
C SER A 180 26.12 -5.04 18.07
N ALA A 181 27.00 -4.10 18.44
CA ALA A 181 27.03 -2.76 17.86
C ALA A 181 27.53 -2.74 16.41
N SER A 182 28.10 -3.84 15.90
CA SER A 182 28.64 -3.89 14.53
C SER A 182 27.54 -3.93 13.46
N ALA A 183 26.35 -4.42 13.80
CA ALA A 183 25.23 -4.58 12.86
C ALA A 183 23.88 -4.71 13.59
N PRO A 184 23.44 -3.73 14.40
CA PRO A 184 22.19 -3.83 15.13
C PRO A 184 21.00 -4.01 14.18
N TYR A 185 20.10 -4.94 14.53
CA TYR A 185 18.89 -5.17 13.76
C TYR A 185 17.71 -4.47 14.44
N VAL A 186 16.98 -3.67 13.67
CA VAL A 186 15.81 -2.92 14.15
C VAL A 186 14.56 -3.54 13.54
N ILE A 187 13.60 -3.89 14.39
CA ILE A 187 12.30 -4.42 13.96
C ILE A 187 11.20 -3.62 14.63
N ALA A 188 10.31 -3.05 13.82
CA ALA A 188 9.09 -2.44 14.31
C ALA A 188 7.98 -3.52 14.37
N PRO A 189 7.40 -3.82 15.53
CA PRO A 189 6.31 -4.78 15.67
C PRO A 189 4.97 -4.12 15.33
N VAL A 190 4.89 -3.50 14.15
CA VAL A 190 3.73 -2.70 13.73
C VAL A 190 3.28 -3.11 12.33
N GLU A 191 1.97 -3.02 12.12
CA GLU A 191 1.39 -2.86 10.79
C GLU A 191 0.97 -1.39 10.63
N VAL A 192 0.67 -0.99 9.39
CA VAL A 192 0.24 0.36 9.09
C VAL A 192 -1.03 0.34 8.26
N ILE A 193 -1.94 1.25 8.56
CA ILE A 193 -3.15 1.47 7.77
C ILE A 193 -2.97 2.80 7.05
N VAL A 194 -2.69 2.72 5.75
CA VAL A 194 -2.58 3.90 4.88
C VAL A 194 -3.99 4.33 4.49
N VAL A 195 -4.35 5.55 4.88
CA VAL A 195 -5.64 6.15 4.57
C VAL A 195 -5.50 7.01 3.32
N LEU A 196 -6.22 6.60 2.28
CA LEU A 196 -6.23 7.20 0.95
C LEU A 196 -7.64 7.68 0.59
N TYR A 197 -7.73 8.58 -0.38
CA TYR A 197 -9.01 9.04 -0.95
C TYR A 197 -8.87 9.34 -2.45
N LYS A 198 -9.97 9.24 -3.20
CA LYS A 198 -9.95 9.41 -4.66
C LYS A 198 -9.75 10.88 -5.05
N ASN A 199 -10.79 11.69 -4.94
CA ASN A 199 -10.73 13.10 -5.36
C ASN A 199 -11.02 14.09 -4.23
N ARG A 200 -12.02 13.82 -3.38
CA ARG A 200 -12.44 14.70 -2.30
C ARG A 200 -12.43 13.97 -0.96
N TRP A 201 -11.80 14.57 0.05
CA TRP A 201 -11.77 14.00 1.41
C TRP A 201 -13.13 14.09 2.11
N LYS A 202 -13.84 15.22 1.91
CA LYS A 202 -15.18 15.44 2.47
C LYS A 202 -16.21 14.68 1.63
N LYS A 203 -17.06 13.90 2.30
CA LYS A 203 -18.18 13.19 1.67
C LYS A 203 -19.17 14.17 1.02
N LEU A 204 -19.67 13.80 -0.15
CA LEU A 204 -20.70 14.48 -0.92
C LEU A 204 -22.07 13.90 -0.56
N GLY A 205 -23.08 14.74 -0.44
CA GLY A 205 -24.43 14.29 -0.08
C GLY A 205 -24.69 14.20 1.43
N ASN A 206 -25.96 13.99 1.76
CA ASN A 206 -26.67 14.37 2.99
C ASN A 206 -25.97 14.20 4.34
N ASN A 207 -26.40 15.05 5.27
CA ASN A 207 -26.19 15.01 6.73
C ASN A 207 -26.68 13.69 7.35
N GLY A 208 -26.07 12.57 6.98
CA GLY A 208 -26.22 11.31 7.72
C GLY A 208 -25.97 11.58 9.20
N LYS A 209 -26.71 10.88 10.06
CA LYS A 209 -26.51 11.02 11.49
C LYS A 209 -25.24 10.29 11.89
N SER A 210 -24.21 11.03 12.27
CA SER A 210 -23.03 10.44 12.91
C SER A 210 -23.45 9.76 14.21
N ASP A 211 -23.05 8.50 14.36
CA ASP A 211 -23.27 7.66 15.53
C ASP A 211 -22.01 7.54 16.42
N ILE A 212 -20.87 8.07 15.95
CA ILE A 212 -19.64 8.14 16.73
C ILE A 212 -19.81 9.01 17.99
N THR A 213 -19.38 8.47 19.13
CA THR A 213 -19.32 9.18 20.39
C THR A 213 -18.10 10.12 20.44
N LYS A 214 -18.08 11.02 21.42
CA LYS A 214 -16.93 11.91 21.64
C LYS A 214 -15.65 11.11 21.93
N ASP A 215 -15.76 10.06 22.74
CA ASP A 215 -14.61 9.28 23.19
C ASP A 215 -14.04 8.44 22.03
N GLU A 216 -14.91 7.76 21.26
CA GLU A 216 -14.53 7.08 20.02
C GLU A 216 -13.88 8.04 19.01
N PHE A 217 -14.41 9.25 18.86
CA PHE A 217 -13.81 10.24 17.96
C PHE A 217 -12.38 10.60 18.39
N MET A 218 -12.16 10.87 19.68
CA MET A 218 -10.84 11.18 20.21
C MET A 218 -9.87 10.00 20.09
N GLU A 219 -10.36 8.78 20.33
CA GLU A 219 -9.57 7.56 20.24
C GLU A 219 -9.21 7.21 18.79
N TRP A 220 -10.18 7.15 17.88
CA TRP A 220 -9.98 6.67 16.52
C TRP A 220 -9.29 7.69 15.61
N THR A 221 -9.31 8.98 15.97
CA THR A 221 -8.52 10.01 15.25
C THR A 221 -7.07 10.08 15.70
N ASN A 222 -6.67 9.31 16.72
CA ASN A 222 -5.28 9.12 17.07
C ASN A 222 -4.59 8.21 16.02
N GLY A 223 -3.50 8.67 15.44
CA GLY A 223 -2.75 7.91 14.42
C GLY A 223 -1.95 6.73 14.97
N VAL A 224 -2.02 6.44 16.26
CA VAL A 224 -1.35 5.29 16.88
C VAL A 224 -2.35 4.43 17.61
N TRP A 225 -2.58 3.22 17.09
CA TRP A 225 -3.54 2.26 17.64
C TRP A 225 -2.80 1.14 18.36
N ASN A 226 -3.26 0.80 19.57
CA ASN A 226 -2.61 -0.19 20.44
C ASN A 226 -3.60 -1.27 20.85
N PHE A 227 -3.71 -2.33 20.06
CA PHE A 227 -4.48 -3.52 20.38
C PHE A 227 -3.82 -4.77 19.78
N MET A 228 -4.14 -5.92 20.36
CA MET A 228 -3.53 -7.20 19.97
C MET A 228 -4.10 -7.70 18.64
N GLY A 229 -3.25 -8.30 17.82
CA GLY A 229 -3.71 -9.07 16.66
C GLY A 229 -4.40 -10.38 17.04
N GLU A 230 -5.19 -10.92 16.13
CA GLU A 230 -5.93 -12.16 16.34
C GLU A 230 -5.06 -13.43 16.24
N SER A 231 -5.42 -14.45 17.02
CA SER A 231 -4.64 -15.69 17.07
C SER A 231 -5.05 -16.66 15.95
N LYS A 232 -4.10 -16.95 15.04
CA LYS A 232 -4.26 -17.97 13.98
C LYS A 232 -4.72 -19.33 14.53
N ARG A 233 -4.19 -19.74 15.69
CA ARG A 233 -4.53 -21.04 16.33
C ARG A 233 -5.95 -21.05 16.88
N ARG A 234 -6.44 -19.90 17.35
CA ARG A 234 -7.78 -19.77 17.93
C ARG A 234 -8.86 -19.72 16.85
N ILE A 235 -8.61 -18.97 15.78
CA ILE A 235 -9.60 -18.73 14.72
C ILE A 235 -9.53 -19.80 13.60
N GLY A 236 -8.41 -20.50 13.45
CA GLY A 236 -8.22 -21.47 12.37
C GLY A 236 -8.04 -20.83 10.98
N HIS A 237 -7.87 -19.50 10.91
CA HIS A 237 -7.59 -18.76 9.69
C HIS A 237 -6.09 -18.36 9.62
N PRO A 238 -5.41 -18.45 8.46
CA PRO A 238 -3.99 -18.15 8.35
C PRO A 238 -3.65 -16.65 8.48
N ALA A 239 -4.64 -15.76 8.34
CA ALA A 239 -4.50 -14.30 8.46
C ALA A 239 -5.78 -13.70 9.07
N PRO A 240 -6.01 -13.85 10.39
CA PRO A 240 -7.17 -13.26 11.04
C PRO A 240 -6.92 -11.78 11.38
N PHE A 241 -7.95 -10.96 11.29
CA PHE A 241 -7.98 -9.59 11.80
C PHE A 241 -8.83 -9.53 13.07
N PRO A 242 -8.45 -8.72 14.07
CA PRO A 242 -9.35 -8.39 15.16
C PRO A 242 -10.61 -7.68 14.63
N VAL A 243 -11.67 -7.73 15.42
CA VAL A 243 -12.93 -7.05 15.11
C VAL A 243 -12.79 -5.55 15.38
N GLU A 244 -12.00 -5.21 16.39
CA GLU A 244 -11.49 -3.88 16.73
C GLU A 244 -10.56 -3.30 15.65
#